data_AF-A0A059AQP9-F1
#
_entry.id   AF-A0A059AQP9-F1
#
_cell.length_a   1.000
_cell.length_b   1.000
_cell.length_c   1.000
_cell.angle_alpha   90.00
_cell.angle_beta   90.00
_cell.angle_gamma   90.00
#
_symmetry.space_group_name_H-M   'P 1'
#
loop_
_entity.id
_entity.type
_entity.pdbx_description
1 polymer ?
#
loop_
_entity_poly.entity_id
_entity_poly.type
_entity_poly.pdbx_seq_one_letter_code
_entity_poly.pdbx_strand_id
1 'polypeptide(L)'
;MYSPLVELLEVLPLDADSFTQSQCNRVYEVFVQFDRHDNPFPSPDSHNFIEMRSCFSELKQQLDHRLQKSKSRVKFVRHAITGSAICLCGTVVAAVVSVIGVTAHALIAFVSAPCLTAYLPQDKFSKKELAHAAQLDAAAKGTYVLNNDLDTIDRLVDRLYAAVEDDKLLIRIGLERGTDNNPILEVVKHLRKNNAKFLVELKELEDHIYLCFNMINRARKLLLEEITFHSSIAS
;
A
#
# COMPACT_ATOMS: atom_id res chain seq x y z
N MET A 1 -10.64 5.64 28.13
CA MET A 1 -9.58 6.62 28.44
C MET A 1 -9.99 8.06 28.09
N TYR A 2 -10.18 8.42 26.82
CA TYR A 2 -10.48 9.82 26.44
C TYR A 2 -11.93 10.30 26.64
N SER A 3 -12.95 9.43 26.68
CA SER A 3 -14.37 9.86 26.81
C SER A 3 -14.63 10.81 28.00
N PRO A 4 -14.22 10.47 29.24
CA PRO A 4 -14.44 11.35 30.39
C PRO A 4 -13.69 12.68 30.27
N LEU A 5 -12.53 12.68 29.58
CA LEU A 5 -11.75 13.88 29.33
C LEU A 5 -12.49 14.79 28.34
N VAL A 6 -12.95 14.25 27.21
CA VAL A 6 -13.68 15.02 26.19
C VAL A 6 -14.97 15.62 26.77
N GLU A 7 -15.75 14.81 27.48
CA GLU A 7 -16.98 15.26 28.17
C GLU A 7 -16.69 16.38 29.18
N LEU A 8 -15.58 16.29 29.92
CA LEU A 8 -15.15 17.35 30.82
C LEU A 8 -14.79 18.64 30.06
N LEU A 9 -14.02 18.52 28.98
CA LEU A 9 -13.54 19.66 28.19
C LEU A 9 -14.69 20.46 27.54
N GLU A 10 -15.77 19.79 27.16
CA GLU A 10 -17.00 20.37 26.60
C GLU A 10 -17.82 21.17 27.62
N VAL A 11 -17.85 20.73 28.88
CA VAL A 11 -18.66 21.35 29.94
C VAL A 11 -17.93 22.50 30.65
N LEU A 12 -16.60 22.47 30.65
CA LEU A 12 -15.80 23.55 31.25
C LEU A 12 -15.93 24.85 30.43
N PRO A 13 -15.87 26.03 31.08
CA PRO A 13 -15.87 27.31 30.36
C PRO A 13 -14.63 27.44 29.45
N LEU A 14 -14.84 27.93 28.22
CA LEU A 14 -13.78 28.01 27.19
C LEU A 14 -12.76 29.12 27.48
N ASP A 15 -13.23 30.30 27.88
CA ASP A 15 -12.41 31.51 28.10
C ASP A 15 -12.29 31.87 29.59
N ALA A 16 -12.24 30.86 30.46
CA ALA A 16 -12.11 31.12 31.89
C ALA A 16 -10.68 31.51 32.27
N ASP A 17 -10.55 32.64 32.97
CA ASP A 17 -9.31 33.05 33.63
C ASP A 17 -9.03 32.27 34.92
N SER A 18 -10.05 31.58 35.46
CA SER A 18 -9.95 30.73 36.65
C SER A 18 -11.09 29.72 36.73
N PHE A 19 -10.85 28.59 37.40
CA PHE A 19 -11.88 27.61 37.75
C PHE A 19 -12.39 27.77 39.19
N THR A 20 -13.62 27.33 39.47
CA THR A 20 -14.08 27.18 40.85
C THR A 20 -13.40 25.98 41.51
N GLN A 21 -13.35 25.93 42.84
CA GLN A 21 -12.80 24.76 43.55
C GLN A 21 -13.50 23.45 43.16
N SER A 22 -14.82 23.48 42.95
CA SER A 22 -15.57 22.31 42.51
C SER A 22 -15.18 21.85 41.09
N GLN A 23 -14.90 22.80 40.19
CA GLN A 23 -14.37 22.50 38.86
C GLN A 23 -12.96 21.91 38.95
N CYS A 24 -12.06 22.50 39.75
CA CYS A 24 -10.72 21.96 39.98
C CYS A 24 -10.76 20.52 40.52
N ASN A 25 -11.61 20.24 41.51
CA ASN A 25 -11.78 18.90 42.07
C ASN A 25 -12.26 17.91 41.01
N ARG A 26 -13.25 18.29 40.19
CA ARG A 26 -13.76 17.44 39.11
C ARG A 26 -12.69 17.17 38.05
N VAL A 27 -11.91 18.18 37.67
CA VAL A 27 -10.82 18.01 36.70
C VAL A 27 -9.76 17.07 37.27
N TYR A 28 -9.37 17.28 38.53
CA TYR A 28 -8.41 16.44 39.23
C TYR A 28 -8.84 14.97 39.25
N GLU A 29 -10.11 14.69 39.56
CA GLU A 29 -10.66 13.32 39.53
C GLU A 29 -10.56 12.68 38.14
N VAL A 30 -10.90 13.41 37.08
CA VAL A 30 -10.79 12.92 35.69
C VAL A 30 -9.32 12.69 35.30
N PHE A 31 -8.42 13.58 35.71
CA PHE A 31 -6.98 13.45 35.47
C PHE A 31 -6.40 12.21 36.15
N VAL A 32 -6.77 11.94 37.41
CA VAL A 32 -6.39 10.70 38.12
C VAL A 32 -6.92 9.47 37.40
N GLN A 33 -8.16 9.51 36.90
CA GLN A 33 -8.73 8.40 36.14
C GLN A 33 -7.99 8.19 34.81
N PHE A 34 -7.64 9.26 34.11
CA PHE A 34 -6.92 9.19 32.84
C PHE A 34 -5.52 8.59 33.03
N ASP A 35 -4.75 9.07 34.00
CA ASP A 35 -3.37 8.63 34.24
C ASP A 35 -3.24 7.15 34.61
N ARG A 36 -4.28 6.58 35.24
CA ARG A 36 -4.36 5.14 35.57
C ARG A 36 -4.44 4.22 34.36
N HIS A 37 -4.83 4.73 33.19
CA HIS A 37 -4.92 3.92 31.98
C HIS A 37 -3.58 3.89 31.27
N ASP A 38 -3.15 2.70 30.85
CA ASP A 38 -2.02 2.58 29.92
C ASP A 38 -2.39 3.14 28.55
N ASN A 39 -1.36 3.48 27.79
CA ASN A 39 -1.54 3.92 26.42
C ASN A 39 -2.17 2.79 25.59
N PRO A 40 -3.32 3.01 24.93
CA PRO A 40 -3.97 1.97 24.15
C PRO A 40 -3.26 1.71 22.82
N PHE A 41 -2.40 2.63 22.37
CA PHE A 41 -1.62 2.45 21.15
C PHE A 41 -0.36 1.65 21.47
N PRO A 42 0.03 0.70 20.59
CA PRO A 42 1.26 -0.03 20.77
C PRO A 42 2.44 0.93 20.70
N SER A 43 3.45 0.69 21.54
CA SER A 43 4.71 1.44 21.47
C SER A 43 5.34 1.32 20.07
N PRO A 44 6.03 2.36 19.58
CA PRO A 44 6.79 2.30 18.34
C PRO A 44 7.82 1.14 18.30
N ASP A 45 8.30 0.71 19.48
CA ASP A 45 9.21 -0.44 19.59
C ASP A 45 8.51 -1.79 19.46
N SER A 46 7.18 -1.84 19.28
CA SER A 46 6.44 -3.09 19.13
C SER A 46 6.73 -3.75 17.77
N HIS A 47 7.13 -5.02 17.79
CA HIS A 47 7.60 -5.71 16.59
C HIS A 47 6.48 -6.27 15.71
N ASN A 48 5.24 -6.33 16.22
CA ASN A 48 4.11 -7.03 15.56
C ASN A 48 3.75 -6.42 14.20
N PHE A 49 3.90 -5.09 14.04
CA PHE A 49 3.55 -4.41 12.79
C PHE A 49 4.68 -4.46 11.75
N ILE A 50 5.94 -4.58 12.21
CA ILE A 50 7.14 -4.59 11.37
C ILE A 50 7.18 -5.84 10.49
N GLU A 51 6.89 -7.01 11.05
CA GLU A 51 6.91 -8.28 10.30
C GLU A 51 5.90 -8.26 9.15
N MET A 52 4.67 -7.83 9.42
CA MET A 52 3.63 -7.71 8.40
C MET A 52 4.05 -6.77 7.25
N ARG A 53 4.60 -5.60 7.56
CA ARG A 53 5.10 -4.66 6.54
C ARG A 53 6.24 -5.26 5.72
N SER A 54 7.15 -5.97 6.37
CA SER A 54 8.25 -6.66 5.69
C SER A 54 7.71 -7.66 4.66
N CYS A 55 6.72 -8.49 5.04
CA CYS A 55 6.08 -9.44 4.14
C CYS A 55 5.46 -8.77 2.90
N PHE A 56 4.71 -7.67 3.08
CA PHE A 56 4.08 -6.99 1.94
C PHE A 56 5.08 -6.20 1.08
N SER A 57 6.16 -5.70 1.67
CA SER A 57 7.28 -5.10 0.94
C SER A 57 8.00 -6.14 0.08
N GLU A 58 8.29 -7.32 0.64
CA GLU A 58 8.89 -8.43 -0.09
C GLU A 58 7.96 -8.90 -1.23
N LEU A 59 6.66 -9.07 -0.95
CA LEU A 59 5.68 -9.45 -1.96
C LEU A 59 5.67 -8.46 -3.13
N LYS A 60 5.70 -7.16 -2.85
CA LYS A 60 5.79 -6.11 -3.88
C LYS A 60 7.05 -6.29 -4.73
N GLN A 61 8.21 -6.47 -4.11
CA GLN A 61 9.47 -6.68 -4.82
C GLN A 61 9.42 -7.93 -5.72
N GLN A 62 8.85 -9.03 -5.22
CA GLN A 62 8.67 -10.25 -6.00
C GLN A 62 7.75 -10.03 -7.20
N LEU A 63 6.62 -9.34 -7.02
CA LEU A 63 5.67 -9.01 -8.09
C LEU A 63 6.31 -8.12 -9.15
N ASP A 64 7.01 -7.06 -8.75
CA ASP A 64 7.70 -6.15 -9.65
C ASP A 64 8.78 -6.90 -10.46
N HIS A 65 9.57 -7.75 -9.81
CA HIS A 65 10.57 -8.56 -10.48
C HIS A 65 9.94 -9.52 -11.49
N ARG A 66 8.86 -10.23 -11.12
CA ARG A 66 8.13 -11.14 -12.00
C ARG A 66 7.51 -10.39 -13.18
N LEU A 67 6.95 -9.21 -12.95
CA LEU A 67 6.36 -8.35 -13.98
C LEU A 67 7.41 -7.93 -15.02
N GLN A 68 8.57 -7.45 -14.57
CA GLN A 68 9.66 -7.09 -15.47
C GLN A 68 10.18 -8.29 -16.23
N LYS A 69 10.30 -9.45 -15.58
CA LYS A 69 10.70 -10.70 -16.22
C LYS A 69 9.72 -11.10 -17.32
N SER A 70 8.41 -11.07 -17.07
CA SER A 70 7.40 -11.39 -18.09
C SER A 70 7.43 -10.41 -19.27
N LYS A 71 7.49 -9.10 -19.01
CA LYS A 71 7.65 -8.06 -20.05
C LYS A 71 8.91 -8.28 -20.89
N SER A 72 10.03 -8.66 -20.27
CA SER A 72 11.28 -8.95 -20.96
C SER A 72 11.19 -10.16 -21.89
N ARG A 73 10.47 -11.23 -21.48
CA ARG A 73 10.24 -12.43 -22.30
C ARG A 73 9.45 -12.11 -23.56
N VAL A 74 8.38 -11.32 -23.42
CA VAL A 74 7.58 -10.87 -24.57
C VAL A 74 8.44 -10.06 -25.53
N LYS A 75 9.25 -9.12 -25.02
CA LYS A 75 10.17 -8.35 -25.85
C LYS A 75 11.17 -9.26 -26.55
N PHE A 76 11.81 -10.19 -25.83
CA PHE A 76 12.81 -11.09 -26.39
C PHE A 76 12.24 -11.94 -27.54
N VAL A 77 11.06 -12.55 -27.35
CA VAL A 77 10.42 -13.36 -28.39
C VAL A 77 10.09 -12.54 -29.62
N ARG A 78 9.59 -11.30 -29.45
CA ARG A 78 9.35 -10.39 -30.58
C ARG A 78 10.64 -10.10 -31.36
N HIS A 79 11.73 -9.76 -30.68
CA HIS A 79 13.02 -9.48 -31.35
C HIS A 79 13.59 -10.72 -32.03
N ALA A 80 13.51 -11.90 -31.41
CA ALA A 80 13.98 -13.14 -32.00
C ALA A 80 13.21 -13.49 -33.29
N ILE A 81 11.90 -13.28 -33.30
CA ILE A 81 11.06 -13.48 -34.48
C ILE A 81 11.42 -12.49 -35.58
N THR A 82 11.52 -11.20 -35.26
CA THR A 82 11.92 -10.18 -36.23
C THR A 82 13.30 -10.49 -36.82
N GLY A 83 14.27 -10.87 -35.99
CA GLY A 83 15.60 -11.27 -36.45
C GLY A 83 15.58 -12.52 -37.33
N SER A 84 14.79 -13.54 -36.95
CA SER A 84 14.62 -14.76 -37.75
C SER A 84 13.97 -14.46 -39.10
N ALA A 85 12.96 -13.60 -39.15
CA ALA A 85 12.30 -13.21 -40.39
C ALA A 85 13.27 -12.48 -41.33
N ILE A 86 14.08 -11.55 -40.80
CA ILE A 86 15.12 -10.85 -41.58
C ILE A 86 16.15 -11.85 -42.12
N CYS A 87 16.62 -12.79 -41.29
CA CYS A 87 17.57 -13.82 -41.71
C CYS A 87 17.00 -14.71 -42.82
N LEU A 88 15.75 -15.20 -42.66
CA LEU A 88 15.07 -16.01 -43.66
C LEU A 88 14.92 -15.25 -44.99
N CYS A 89 14.43 -13.99 -44.96
CA CYS A 89 14.35 -13.15 -46.16
C CYS A 89 15.72 -12.98 -46.82
N GLY A 90 16.77 -12.73 -46.04
CA GLY A 90 18.15 -12.62 -46.53
C GLY A 90 18.62 -13.89 -47.23
N THR A 91 18.38 -15.07 -46.63
CA THR A 91 18.74 -16.36 -47.25
C THR A 91 17.99 -16.64 -48.55
N VAL A 92 16.68 -16.34 -48.60
CA VAL A 92 15.87 -16.51 -49.82
C VAL A 92 16.36 -15.58 -50.93
N VAL A 93 16.60 -14.31 -50.63
CA VAL A 93 17.13 -13.34 -51.62
C VAL A 93 18.50 -13.79 -52.12
N ALA A 94 19.41 -14.19 -51.22
CA ALA A 94 20.73 -14.68 -51.60
C ALA A 94 20.67 -15.93 -52.49
N ALA A 95 19.79 -16.89 -52.18
CA ALA A 95 19.59 -18.09 -52.98
C ALA A 95 19.07 -17.77 -54.38
N VAL A 96 18.07 -16.89 -54.50
CA VAL A 96 17.52 -16.45 -55.80
C VAL A 96 18.58 -15.76 -56.65
N VAL A 97 19.36 -14.85 -56.06
CA VAL A 97 20.48 -14.19 -56.77
C VAL A 97 21.53 -15.19 -57.24
N SER A 98 21.87 -16.17 -56.39
CA SER A 98 22.84 -17.21 -56.76
C SER A 98 22.36 -18.09 -57.92
N VAL A 99 21.08 -18.45 -57.97
CA VAL A 99 20.50 -19.25 -59.08
C VAL A 99 20.54 -18.44 -60.39
N ILE A 100 20.12 -17.18 -60.36
CA ILE A 100 20.12 -16.29 -61.53
C ILE A 100 21.55 -16.04 -62.04
N GLY A 101 22.53 -15.88 -61.14
CA GLY A 101 23.93 -15.68 -61.51
C GLY A 101 24.57 -16.88 -62.20
N VAL A 102 24.07 -18.10 -61.94
CA VAL A 102 24.57 -19.34 -62.55
C VAL A 102 23.89 -19.63 -63.90
N THR A 103 22.66 -19.18 -64.11
CA THR A 103 21.95 -19.30 -65.40
C THR A 103 21.92 -17.98 -66.13
N ALA A 104 22.93 -17.72 -66.98
CA ALA A 104 22.91 -16.56 -67.86
C ALA A 104 21.66 -16.57 -68.77
N HIS A 105 20.80 -15.57 -68.54
CA HIS A 105 19.58 -15.18 -69.26
C HIS A 105 18.36 -16.11 -69.14
N ALA A 106 17.40 -15.74 -68.28
CA ALA A 106 16.00 -15.45 -68.66
C ALA A 106 15.08 -15.27 -67.43
N LEU A 107 14.25 -14.22 -67.52
CA LEU A 107 12.94 -14.02 -66.90
C LEU A 107 12.80 -13.61 -65.43
N ILE A 108 12.01 -12.53 -65.30
CA ILE A 108 11.42 -11.95 -64.10
C ILE A 108 10.54 -13.00 -63.41
N ALA A 109 10.89 -13.38 -62.18
CA ALA A 109 10.00 -14.13 -61.31
C ALA A 109 9.68 -13.27 -60.07
N PHE A 110 8.45 -12.76 -60.05
CA PHE A 110 7.85 -12.05 -58.92
C PHE A 110 7.75 -13.03 -57.74
N VAL A 111 8.64 -12.93 -56.77
CA VAL A 111 8.51 -13.69 -55.53
C VAL A 111 7.44 -12.97 -54.70
N SER A 112 6.17 -13.37 -54.88
CA SER A 112 5.17 -13.22 -53.82
C SER A 112 5.60 -14.12 -52.67
N ALA A 113 6.53 -13.63 -51.85
CA ALA A 113 6.99 -14.33 -50.66
C ALA A 113 5.76 -14.62 -49.78
N PRO A 114 5.50 -15.87 -49.38
CA PRO A 114 4.46 -16.15 -48.41
C PRO A 114 4.81 -15.39 -47.13
N CYS A 115 3.83 -14.69 -46.56
CA CYS A 115 3.89 -14.16 -45.21
C CYS A 115 4.10 -15.30 -44.20
N LEU A 116 5.34 -15.82 -44.08
CA LEU A 116 5.71 -16.85 -43.11
C LEU A 116 5.66 -16.31 -41.66
N THR A 117 5.43 -15.01 -41.48
CA THR A 117 5.10 -14.41 -40.19
C THR A 117 3.74 -14.87 -39.65
N ALA A 118 2.81 -15.32 -40.50
CA ALA A 118 1.46 -15.71 -40.10
C ALA A 118 1.38 -17.04 -39.32
N TYR A 119 2.43 -17.88 -39.37
CA TYR A 119 2.44 -19.21 -38.76
C TYR A 119 3.36 -19.35 -37.54
N LEU A 120 4.03 -18.27 -37.13
CA LEU A 120 4.86 -18.31 -35.93
C LEU A 120 3.97 -18.38 -34.68
N PRO A 121 4.30 -19.22 -33.66
CA PRO A 121 3.55 -19.33 -32.41
C PRO A 121 3.59 -18.05 -31.54
N GLN A 122 4.06 -16.94 -32.10
CA GLN A 122 4.12 -15.59 -31.57
C GLN A 122 2.84 -15.21 -30.83
N ASP A 123 1.71 -15.49 -31.46
CA ASP A 123 0.43 -14.99 -31.00
C ASP A 123 0.01 -15.64 -29.68
N LYS A 124 0.07 -16.98 -29.59
CA LYS A 124 -0.37 -17.71 -28.38
C LYS A 124 0.55 -17.47 -27.19
N PHE A 125 1.87 -17.56 -27.36
CA PHE A 125 2.82 -17.34 -26.26
C PHE A 125 2.80 -15.89 -25.78
N SER A 126 2.88 -14.93 -26.71
CA SER A 126 2.88 -13.52 -26.34
C SER A 126 1.57 -13.10 -25.70
N LYS A 127 0.42 -13.60 -26.17
CA LYS A 127 -0.89 -13.35 -25.54
C LYS A 127 -0.94 -13.88 -24.12
N LYS A 128 -0.49 -15.11 -23.88
CA LYS A 128 -0.47 -15.72 -22.53
C LYS A 128 0.46 -14.96 -21.59
N GLU A 129 1.68 -14.65 -22.01
CA GLU A 129 2.63 -13.88 -21.19
C GLU A 129 2.16 -12.43 -20.98
N LEU A 130 1.50 -11.79 -21.95
CA LEU A 130 0.90 -10.47 -21.76
C LEU A 130 -0.26 -10.49 -20.75
N ALA A 131 -1.11 -11.52 -20.78
CA ALA A 131 -2.17 -11.70 -19.80
C ALA A 131 -1.57 -11.92 -18.39
N HIS A 132 -0.53 -12.73 -18.29
CA HIS A 132 0.20 -12.94 -17.03
C HIS A 132 0.85 -11.64 -16.53
N ALA A 133 1.48 -10.85 -17.40
CA ALA A 133 2.01 -9.55 -17.07
C ALA A 133 0.91 -8.57 -16.59
N ALA A 134 -0.28 -8.60 -17.20
CA ALA A 134 -1.40 -7.78 -16.75
C ALA A 134 -1.90 -8.18 -15.36
N GLN A 135 -1.95 -9.48 -15.06
CA GLN A 135 -2.29 -10.00 -13.74
C GLN A 135 -1.24 -9.59 -12.68
N LEU A 136 0.05 -9.72 -13.00
CA LEU A 136 1.14 -9.27 -12.13
C LEU A 136 1.12 -7.75 -11.90
N ASP A 137 0.81 -6.96 -12.93
CA ASP A 137 0.67 -5.51 -12.83
C ASP A 137 -0.49 -5.11 -11.92
N ALA A 138 -1.64 -5.78 -12.05
CA ALA A 138 -2.79 -5.57 -11.17
C ALA A 138 -2.47 -5.94 -9.72
N ALA A 139 -1.80 -7.07 -9.49
CA ALA A 139 -1.36 -7.50 -8.16
C ALA A 139 -0.32 -6.54 -7.55
N ALA A 140 0.65 -6.07 -8.34
CA ALA A 140 1.67 -5.13 -7.91
C ALA A 140 1.05 -3.79 -7.49
N LYS A 141 0.10 -3.27 -8.29
CA LYS A 141 -0.66 -2.05 -7.95
C LYS A 141 -1.46 -2.22 -6.66
N GLY A 142 -2.16 -3.33 -6.49
CA GLY A 142 -2.91 -3.61 -5.25
C GLY A 142 -2.00 -3.68 -4.03
N THR A 143 -0.84 -4.35 -4.16
CA THR A 143 0.15 -4.45 -3.07
C THR A 143 0.80 -3.10 -2.77
N TYR A 144 1.01 -2.25 -3.77
CA TYR A 144 1.50 -0.88 -3.57
C TYR A 144 0.54 -0.04 -2.72
N VAL A 145 -0.76 -0.05 -3.05
CA VAL A 145 -1.77 0.69 -2.28
C VAL A 145 -1.83 0.17 -0.84
N LEU A 146 -1.83 -1.16 -0.67
CA LEU A 146 -1.82 -1.77 0.66
C LEU A 146 -0.58 -1.38 1.48
N ASN A 147 0.62 -1.40 0.90
CA ASN A 147 1.83 -0.95 1.59
C ASN A 147 1.74 0.52 2.01
N ASN A 148 1.21 1.40 1.17
CA ASN A 148 1.05 2.80 1.51
C ASN A 148 0.05 3.01 2.65
N ASP A 149 -1.05 2.25 2.66
CA ASP A 149 -2.01 2.29 3.77
C ASP A 149 -1.40 1.76 5.07
N LEU A 150 -0.61 0.69 5.02
CA LEU A 150 0.13 0.19 6.19
C LEU A 150 1.14 1.22 6.72
N ASP A 151 1.90 1.87 5.85
CA ASP A 151 2.83 2.94 6.25
C ASP A 151 2.09 4.15 6.85
N THR A 152 0.87 4.43 6.38
CA THR A 152 0.03 5.51 6.92
C THR A 152 -0.52 5.15 8.30
N ILE A 153 -1.00 3.91 8.47
CA ILE A 153 -1.44 3.37 9.77
C ILE A 153 -0.31 3.45 10.80
N ASP A 154 0.90 3.01 10.44
CA ASP A 154 2.11 3.07 11.29
C ASP A 154 2.33 4.48 11.84
N ARG A 155 2.38 5.47 10.94
CA ARG A 155 2.64 6.87 11.29
C ARG A 155 1.52 7.49 12.12
N LEU A 156 0.27 7.09 11.89
CA LEU A 156 -0.86 7.56 12.68
C LEU A 156 -0.84 6.97 14.09
N VAL A 157 -0.54 5.67 14.21
CA VAL A 157 -0.34 5.00 15.50
C VAL A 157 0.78 5.65 16.29
N ASP A 158 1.93 5.94 15.67
CA ASP A 158 3.06 6.64 16.32
C ASP A 158 2.65 8.04 16.83
N ARG A 159 1.93 8.81 16.01
CA ARG A 159 1.46 10.16 16.40
C ARG A 159 0.46 10.10 17.54
N LEU A 160 -0.48 9.17 17.48
CA LEU A 160 -1.49 8.97 18.52
C LEU A 160 -0.85 8.48 19.81
N TYR A 161 0.09 7.53 19.73
CA TYR A 161 0.88 7.07 20.88
C TYR A 161 1.58 8.25 21.56
N ALA A 162 2.32 9.06 20.78
CA ALA A 162 3.02 10.22 21.31
C ALA A 162 2.07 11.26 21.91
N ALA A 163 0.94 11.53 21.26
CA ALA A 163 -0.07 12.47 21.77
C ALA A 163 -0.65 12.01 23.12
N VAL A 164 -0.91 10.71 23.29
CA VAL A 164 -1.35 10.15 24.57
C VAL A 164 -0.27 10.29 25.64
N GLU A 165 1.00 9.97 25.33
CA GLU A 165 2.09 10.11 26.30
C GLU A 165 2.32 11.58 26.71
N ASP A 166 2.24 12.51 25.75
CA ASP A 166 2.33 13.95 26.00
C ASP A 166 1.20 14.43 26.92
N ASP A 167 -0.05 14.05 26.62
CA ASP A 167 -1.22 14.39 27.45
C ASP A 167 -1.08 13.79 28.87
N LYS A 168 -0.61 12.54 28.99
CA LYS A 168 -0.34 11.89 30.29
C LYS A 168 0.73 12.64 31.07
N LEU A 169 1.83 13.04 30.42
CA LEU A 169 2.90 13.81 31.05
C LEU A 169 2.38 15.15 31.60
N LEU A 170 1.60 15.89 30.79
CA LEU A 170 0.99 17.15 31.22
C LEU A 170 0.03 16.96 32.39
N ILE A 171 -0.79 15.91 32.33
CA ILE A 171 -1.72 15.55 33.40
C ILE A 171 -0.96 15.24 34.70
N ARG A 172 0.14 14.47 34.64
CA ARG A 172 0.98 14.18 35.82
C ARG A 172 1.56 15.44 36.43
N ILE A 173 2.12 16.33 35.61
CA ILE A 173 2.65 17.63 36.07
C ILE A 173 1.55 18.45 36.76
N GLY A 174 0.32 18.42 36.24
CA GLY A 174 -0.85 19.05 36.88
C GLY A 174 -1.21 18.40 38.22
N LEU A 175 -1.24 17.07 38.27
CA LEU A 175 -1.59 16.30 39.47
C LEU A 175 -0.59 16.50 40.63
N GLU A 176 0.69 16.69 40.33
CA GLU A 176 1.73 17.00 41.34
C GLU A 176 1.46 18.29 42.11
N ARG A 177 0.67 19.21 41.53
CA ARG A 177 0.25 20.47 42.16
C ARG A 177 -1.09 20.37 42.88
N GLY A 178 -1.67 19.18 43.01
CA GLY A 178 -2.95 18.97 43.68
C GLY A 178 -4.10 19.65 42.94
N THR A 179 -4.98 20.30 43.69
CA THR A 179 -6.16 21.01 43.14
C THR A 179 -5.90 22.49 42.84
N ASP A 180 -4.63 22.87 42.73
CA ASP A 180 -4.24 24.25 42.44
C ASP A 180 -4.83 24.69 41.09
N ASN A 181 -5.51 25.84 41.11
CA ASN A 181 -6.29 26.34 39.98
C ASN A 181 -5.44 26.59 38.73
N ASN A 182 -4.32 27.30 38.89
CA ASN A 182 -3.50 27.75 37.77
C ASN A 182 -2.87 26.58 36.99
N PRO A 183 -2.23 25.57 37.62
CA PRO A 183 -1.73 24.39 36.91
C PRO A 183 -2.83 23.59 36.21
N ILE A 184 -3.96 23.36 36.88
CA ILE A 184 -5.09 22.61 36.30
C ILE A 184 -5.66 23.34 35.07
N LEU A 185 -5.83 24.66 35.17
CA LEU A 185 -6.34 25.48 34.08
C LEU A 185 -5.42 25.42 32.85
N GLU A 186 -4.11 25.52 33.04
CA GLU A 186 -3.14 25.47 31.94
C GLU A 186 -3.10 24.10 31.26
N VAL A 187 -3.19 23.01 32.03
CA VAL A 187 -3.31 21.66 31.45
C VAL A 187 -4.60 21.53 30.63
N VAL A 188 -5.74 21.99 31.16
CA VAL A 188 -7.02 21.96 30.44
C VAL A 188 -6.96 22.76 29.13
N LYS A 189 -6.36 23.96 29.13
CA LYS A 189 -6.17 24.76 27.92
C LYS A 189 -5.33 24.02 26.88
N HIS A 190 -4.26 23.36 27.31
CA HIS A 190 -3.41 22.59 26.42
C HIS A 190 -4.16 21.40 25.81
N LEU A 191 -4.86 20.62 26.64
CA LEU A 191 -5.65 19.47 26.20
C LEU A 191 -6.71 19.88 25.18
N ARG A 192 -7.41 21.01 25.39
CA ARG A 192 -8.38 21.53 24.39
C ARG A 192 -7.75 21.83 23.05
N LYS A 193 -6.58 22.47 23.06
CA LYS A 193 -5.88 22.85 21.83
C LYS A 193 -5.52 21.61 21.00
N ASN A 194 -5.16 20.51 21.66
CA ASN A 194 -4.74 19.29 20.97
C ASN A 194 -5.90 18.33 20.67
N ASN A 195 -7.00 18.39 21.43
CA ASN A 195 -8.11 17.43 21.34
C ASN A 195 -8.69 17.31 19.91
N ALA A 196 -8.90 18.45 19.23
CA ALA A 196 -9.45 18.43 17.86
C ALA A 196 -8.51 17.69 16.88
N LYS A 197 -7.20 17.93 16.99
CA LYS A 197 -6.18 17.26 16.17
C LYS A 197 -6.12 15.76 16.48
N PHE A 198 -6.17 15.39 17.76
CA PHE A 198 -6.19 13.99 18.19
C PHE A 198 -7.39 13.23 17.63
N LEU A 199 -8.59 13.81 17.71
CA LEU A 199 -9.81 13.18 17.18
C LEU A 199 -9.78 13.03 15.66
N VAL A 200 -9.19 13.99 14.94
CA VAL A 200 -8.98 13.88 13.49
C VAL A 200 -8.02 12.74 13.16
N GLU A 201 -6.85 12.67 13.82
CA GLU A 201 -5.88 11.59 13.61
C GLU A 201 -6.46 10.20 13.97
N LEU A 202 -7.27 10.13 15.03
CA LEU A 202 -7.95 8.90 15.43
C LEU A 202 -8.95 8.45 14.37
N LYS A 203 -9.68 9.39 13.77
CA LYS A 203 -10.62 9.10 12.71
C LYS A 203 -9.92 8.67 11.43
N GLU A 204 -8.83 9.35 11.05
CA GLU A 204 -7.98 8.95 9.92
C GLU A 204 -7.44 7.53 10.11
N LEU A 205 -7.01 7.17 11.33
CA LEU A 205 -6.55 5.82 11.64
C LEU A 205 -7.66 4.78 11.43
N GLU A 206 -8.86 5.04 11.95
CA GLU A 206 -10.03 4.16 11.76
C GLU A 206 -10.32 3.93 10.27
N ASP A 207 -10.35 5.00 9.48
CA ASP A 207 -10.65 4.95 8.06
C ASP A 207 -9.60 4.15 7.28
N HIS A 208 -8.30 4.37 7.56
CA HIS A 208 -7.22 3.60 6.92
C HIS A 208 -7.21 2.12 7.33
N ILE A 209 -7.53 1.80 8.58
CA ILE A 209 -7.71 0.40 9.02
C ILE A 209 -8.84 -0.27 8.23
N TYR A 210 -9.98 0.40 8.09
CA TYR A 210 -11.11 -0.12 7.32
C TYR A 210 -10.76 -0.33 5.83
N LEU A 211 -10.10 0.64 5.20
CA LEU A 211 -9.62 0.54 3.82
C LEU A 211 -8.65 -0.64 3.64
N CYS A 212 -7.68 -0.78 4.53
CA CYS A 212 -6.70 -1.86 4.54
C CYS A 212 -7.38 -3.23 4.61
N PHE A 213 -8.30 -3.43 5.56
CA PHE A 213 -9.05 -4.69 5.69
C PHE A 213 -9.88 -5.00 4.43
N ASN A 214 -10.54 -4.01 3.85
CA ASN A 214 -11.32 -4.21 2.63
C ASN A 214 -10.45 -4.64 1.45
N MET A 215 -9.26 -4.04 1.30
CA MET A 215 -8.31 -4.44 0.26
C MET A 215 -7.79 -5.85 0.47
N ILE A 216 -7.43 -6.21 1.71
CA ILE A 216 -6.97 -7.58 2.05
C ILE A 216 -8.07 -8.60 1.76
N ASN A 217 -9.31 -8.33 2.17
CA ASN A 217 -10.43 -9.23 1.95
C ASN A 217 -10.76 -9.38 0.47
N ARG A 218 -10.71 -8.28 -0.30
CA ARG A 218 -10.84 -8.31 -1.75
C ARG A 218 -9.73 -9.12 -2.41
N ALA A 219 -8.47 -8.94 -1.99
CA ALA A 219 -7.34 -9.69 -2.51
C ALA A 219 -7.48 -11.19 -2.22
N ARG A 220 -7.88 -11.56 -1.00
CA ARG A 220 -8.16 -12.95 -0.61
C ARG A 220 -9.27 -13.58 -1.45
N LYS A 221 -10.36 -12.85 -1.70
CA LYS A 221 -11.45 -13.30 -2.56
C LYS A 221 -10.97 -13.57 -3.99
N LEU A 222 -10.27 -12.61 -4.60
CA LEU A 222 -9.75 -12.76 -5.96
C LEU A 222 -8.75 -13.91 -6.07
N LEU A 223 -7.90 -14.10 -5.06
CA LEU A 223 -6.98 -15.23 -4.99
C LEU A 223 -7.72 -16.57 -4.97
N LEU A 224 -8.77 -16.68 -4.15
CA LEU A 224 -9.57 -17.89 -4.04
C LEU A 224 -10.29 -18.20 -5.36
N GLU A 225 -10.89 -17.20 -6.00
CA GLU A 225 -11.52 -17.33 -7.32
C GLU A 225 -10.52 -17.87 -8.35
N GLU A 226 -9.30 -17.33 -8.40
CA GLU A 226 -8.25 -17.79 -9.30
C GLU A 226 -7.79 -19.22 -9.02
N ILE A 227 -7.60 -19.59 -7.75
CA ILE A 227 -7.23 -20.96 -7.34
C ILE A 227 -8.31 -21.95 -7.75
N THR A 228 -9.58 -21.63 -7.48
CA THR A 228 -10.71 -22.51 -7.82
C THR A 228 -10.87 -22.68 -9.33
N PHE A 229 -10.71 -21.60 -10.10
CA PHE A 229 -10.72 -21.64 -11.56
C PHE A 229 -9.61 -22.53 -12.13
N HIS A 230 -8.40 -22.45 -11.61
CA HIS A 230 -7.31 -23.32 -12.05
C HIS A 230 -7.49 -24.78 -11.63
N SER A 231 -8.07 -25.03 -10.46
CA SER A 231 -8.34 -26.40 -9.98
C SER A 231 -9.39 -27.14 -10.81
N SER A 232 -10.40 -26.43 -11.33
CA SER A 232 -11.46 -27.02 -12.16
C SER A 232 -11.02 -27.30 -13.60
N ILE A 233 -9.97 -26.61 -14.08
CA ILE A 233 -9.36 -26.85 -15.40
C ILE A 233 -8.42 -28.08 -15.36
N ALA A 234 -7.91 -28.44 -14.19
CA ALA A 234 -6.97 -29.54 -14.01
C ALA A 234 -7.63 -30.91 -13.71
N SER A 235 -8.95 -30.95 -13.45
CA SER A 235 -9.75 -32.17 -13.25
C SER A 235 -10.48 -32.60 -14.52
#